data_AF-A0A1G7ZV99-F1
#
_entry.id   AF-A0A1G7ZV99-F1
#
_cell.length_a   1.000
_cell.length_b   1.000
_cell.length_c   1.000
_cell.angle_alpha   90.00
_cell.angle_beta   90.00
_cell.angle_gamma   90.00
#
_symmetry.space_group_name_H-M   'P 1'
#
loop_
_entity.id
_entity.type
_entity.pdbx_description
1 polymer ?
#
loop_
_entity_poly.entity_id
_entity_poly.type
_entity_poly.pdbx_seq_one_letter_code
_entity_poly.pdbx_strand_id
1 'polypeptide(L)'
;MSTGKILCGALIGVAAGLAIGILTAPDSGEETRRKIRRSAHHLQGRVKRVLGKGSDGLSELKYIVEHEVTGMKDDIKQRILTLIDEAIETFQQFKKEAV
;
A
#
# COMPACT_ATOMS: atom_id res chain seq x y z
N MET A 1 16.70 10.66 -0.04
CA MET A 1 16.89 9.50 -0.93
C MET A 1 16.13 9.78 -2.21
N SER A 2 16.71 9.52 -3.39
CA SER A 2 16.02 9.80 -4.66
C SER A 2 14.77 8.93 -4.75
N THR A 3 13.60 9.52 -4.96
CA THR A 3 12.29 8.87 -5.15
C THR A 3 12.35 7.72 -6.16
N GLY A 4 13.26 7.81 -7.15
CA GLY A 4 13.54 6.72 -8.08
C GLY A 4 14.03 5.43 -7.43
N LYS A 5 14.73 5.48 -6.28
CA LYS A 5 15.17 4.28 -5.54
C LYS A 5 14.01 3.59 -4.82
N ILE A 6 13.03 4.36 -4.33
CA ILE A 6 11.83 3.82 -3.67
C ILE A 6 10.92 3.20 -4.73
N LEU A 7 10.75 3.88 -5.87
CA LEU A 7 9.96 3.37 -6.99
C LEU A 7 10.58 2.10 -7.59
N CYS A 8 11.90 2.08 -7.81
CA CYS A 8 12.60 0.88 -8.25
C CYS A 8 12.52 -0.25 -7.20
N GLY A 9 12.62 0.07 -5.91
CA GLY A 9 12.45 -0.91 -4.83
C GLY A 9 11.04 -1.53 -4.79
N ALA A 10 10.01 -0.72 -5.05
CA ALA A 10 8.63 -1.20 -5.13
C ALA A 10 8.41 -2.09 -6.36
N LEU A 11 8.96 -1.70 -7.52
CA LEU A 11 8.88 -2.50 -8.76
C LEU A 11 9.58 -3.85 -8.60
N ILE A 12 10.77 -3.86 -7.99
CA ILE A 12 11.52 -5.09 -7.69
C ILE A 12 10.77 -5.94 -6.66
N GLY A 13 10.20 -5.33 -5.62
CA GLY A 13 9.43 -6.03 -4.59
C GLY A 13 8.16 -6.69 -5.13
N VAL A 14 7.46 -6.03 -6.06
CA VAL A 14 6.29 -6.59 -6.74
C VAL A 14 6.70 -7.70 -7.70
N ALA A 15 7.73 -7.49 -8.53
CA ALA A 15 8.20 -8.49 -9.48
C ALA A 15 8.68 -9.77 -8.77
N ALA A 16 9.44 -9.62 -7.68
CA ALA A 16 9.89 -10.74 -6.85
C ALA A 16 8.71 -11.43 -6.15
N GLY A 17 7.76 -10.67 -5.58
CA GLY A 17 6.58 -11.24 -4.90
C GLY A 17 5.69 -12.04 -5.83
N LEU A 18 5.56 -11.62 -7.09
CA LEU A 18 4.82 -12.34 -8.13
C LEU A 18 5.57 -13.58 -8.61
N ALA A 19 6.88 -13.46 -8.87
CA ALA A 19 7.69 -14.59 -9.28
C ALA A 19 7.66 -15.72 -8.23
N ILE A 20 7.78 -15.34 -6.96
CA ILE A 20 7.65 -16.27 -5.83
C ILE A 20 6.22 -16.81 -5.75
N GLY A 21 5.18 -15.98 -5.83
CA GLY A 21 3.79 -16.44 -5.77
C GLY A 21 3.40 -17.44 -6.88
N ILE A 22 4.01 -17.30 -8.06
CA ILE A 22 3.79 -18.18 -9.22
C ILE A 22 4.58 -19.49 -9.08
N LEU A 23 5.86 -19.42 -8.71
CA LEU A 23 6.69 -20.62 -8.52
C LEU A 23 6.21 -21.50 -7.36
N THR A 24 5.52 -20.90 -6.39
CA THR A 24 5.08 -21.58 -5.17
C THR A 24 3.62 -22.06 -5.24
N ALA A 25 2.93 -21.91 -6.38
CA ALA A 25 1.54 -22.34 -6.53
C ALA A 25 1.38 -23.71 -7.23
N PRO A 26 1.43 -24.82 -6.48
CA PRO A 26 0.80 -26.06 -6.94
C PRO A 26 -0.03 -26.74 -5.84
N ASP A 27 -1.21 -27.26 -6.22
CA ASP A 27 -1.92 -28.30 -5.47
C ASP A 27 -2.92 -29.00 -6.42
N SER A 28 -3.48 -30.14 -6.00
CA SER A 28 -4.44 -30.93 -6.78
C SER A 28 -5.71 -30.14 -7.15
N GLY A 29 -6.22 -30.33 -8.36
CA GLY A 29 -7.15 -29.39 -9.01
C GLY A 29 -8.49 -29.14 -8.29
N GLU A 30 -8.98 -30.07 -7.47
CA GLU A 30 -10.26 -29.92 -6.77
C GLU A 30 -10.12 -29.13 -5.46
N GLU A 31 -9.17 -29.53 -4.61
CA GLU A 31 -8.91 -28.81 -3.36
C GLU A 31 -8.32 -27.42 -3.61
N THR A 32 -7.50 -27.27 -4.66
CA THR A 32 -6.90 -25.99 -5.04
C THR A 32 -7.94 -24.97 -5.44
N ARG A 33 -8.94 -25.35 -6.24
CA ARG A 33 -10.04 -24.42 -6.59
C ARG A 33 -10.82 -23.99 -5.36
N ARG A 34 -11.05 -24.90 -4.42
CA ARG A 34 -11.78 -24.60 -3.19
C ARG A 34 -10.96 -23.68 -2.26
N LYS A 35 -9.66 -23.95 -2.12
CA LYS A 35 -8.70 -23.11 -1.38
C LYS A 35 -8.53 -21.73 -2.00
N ILE A 36 -8.32 -21.63 -3.32
CA ILE A 36 -8.20 -20.34 -4.03
C ILE A 36 -9.45 -19.50 -3.82
N ARG A 37 -10.64 -20.09 -3.94
CA ARG A 37 -11.89 -19.33 -3.80
C ARG A 37 -12.08 -18.77 -2.38
N ARG A 38 -11.72 -19.55 -1.35
CA ARG A 38 -11.73 -19.08 0.05
C ARG A 38 -10.64 -18.05 0.31
N SER A 39 -9.41 -18.31 -0.13
CA SER A 39 -8.27 -17.41 0.03
C SER A 39 -8.49 -16.10 -0.70
N ALA A 40 -9.06 -16.12 -1.91
CA ALA A 40 -9.40 -14.92 -2.67
C ALA A 40 -10.47 -14.08 -1.96
N HIS A 41 -11.51 -14.71 -1.40
CA HIS A 41 -12.53 -14.00 -0.63
C HIS A 41 -11.94 -13.36 0.64
N HIS A 42 -11.08 -14.09 1.34
CA HIS A 42 -10.42 -13.58 2.54
C HIS A 42 -9.38 -12.48 2.22
N LEU A 43 -8.64 -12.63 1.12
CA LEU A 43 -7.69 -11.63 0.62
C LEU A 43 -8.42 -10.36 0.18
N GLN A 44 -9.54 -10.49 -0.52
CA GLN A 44 -10.39 -9.36 -0.91
C GLN A 44 -10.91 -8.60 0.31
N GLY A 45 -11.35 -9.31 1.36
CA GLY A 45 -11.77 -8.67 2.62
C GLY A 45 -10.62 -7.93 3.31
N ARG A 46 -9.41 -8.49 3.31
CA ARG A 46 -8.22 -7.86 3.89
C ARG A 46 -7.76 -6.64 3.08
N VAL A 47 -7.74 -6.74 1.75
CA VAL A 47 -7.40 -5.64 0.84
C VAL A 47 -8.39 -4.50 0.99
N LYS A 48 -9.70 -4.77 0.98
CA LYS A 48 -10.73 -3.74 1.21
C LYS A 48 -10.59 -3.06 2.57
N ARG A 49 -10.22 -3.79 3.62
CA ARG A 49 -9.99 -3.21 4.95
C ARG A 49 -8.74 -2.34 5.01
N VAL A 50 -7.64 -2.78 4.41
CA VAL A 50 -6.39 -2.02 4.34
C VAL A 50 -6.55 -0.77 3.49
N LEU A 51 -7.21 -0.87 2.33
CA LEU A 51 -7.56 0.27 1.49
C LEU A 51 -8.52 1.23 2.19
N GLY A 52 -9.46 0.70 2.99
CA GLY A 52 -10.41 1.49 3.76
C GLY A 52 -9.74 2.32 4.88
N LYS A 53 -8.74 1.74 5.57
CA LYS A 53 -8.04 2.39 6.70
C LYS A 53 -6.75 3.13 6.30
N GLY A 54 -6.23 2.87 5.10
CA GLY A 54 -4.97 3.45 4.63
C GLY A 54 -5.03 4.96 4.48
N SER A 55 -6.16 5.49 4.00
CA SER A 55 -6.38 6.95 3.91
C SER A 55 -6.43 7.62 5.27
N ASP A 56 -7.03 6.96 6.25
CA ASP A 56 -7.27 7.53 7.57
C ASP A 56 -5.94 7.64 8.34
N GLY A 57 -5.11 6.59 8.30
CA GLY A 57 -3.78 6.61 8.92
C GLY A 57 -2.80 7.61 8.27
N LEU A 58 -2.91 7.84 6.95
CA LEU A 58 -2.11 8.85 6.28
C LEU A 58 -2.57 10.28 6.62
N SER A 59 -3.88 10.47 6.78
CA SER A 59 -4.46 11.76 7.19
C SER A 59 -4.09 12.11 8.63
N GLU A 60 -4.05 11.12 9.52
CA GLU A 60 -3.54 11.27 10.89
C GLU A 60 -2.05 11.62 10.91
N LEU A 61 -1.24 10.96 10.06
CA LEU A 61 0.17 11.28 9.91
C LEU A 61 0.39 12.73 9.41
N LYS A 62 -0.41 13.18 8.45
CA LYS A 62 -0.40 14.58 8.00
C LYS A 62 -0.67 15.53 9.17
N TYR A 63 -1.70 15.27 9.95
CA TYR A 63 -2.08 16.09 11.09
C TYR A 63 -0.96 16.21 12.12
N ILE A 64 -0.32 15.10 12.50
CA ILE A 64 0.81 15.08 13.45
C ILE A 64 1.98 15.91 12.91
N VAL A 65 2.32 15.74 11.63
CA VAL A 65 3.41 16.50 11.00
C VAL A 65 3.10 18.00 10.93
N GLU A 66 1.85 18.38 10.67
CA GLU A 66 1.42 19.77 10.62
C GLU A 66 1.39 20.43 12.02
N HIS A 67 0.88 19.74 13.03
CA HIS A 67 0.50 20.35 14.31
C HIS A 67 1.43 20.02 15.47
N GLU A 68 1.99 18.82 15.53
CA GLU A 68 2.79 18.37 16.67
C GLU A 68 4.30 18.47 16.42
N VAL A 69 4.73 18.48 15.16
CA VAL A 69 6.16 18.64 14.83
C VAL A 69 6.53 20.11 14.89
N THR A 70 6.81 20.59 16.10
CA THR A 70 7.44 21.89 16.37
C THR A 70 8.96 21.68 16.53
N GLY A 71 9.74 22.12 15.55
CA GLY A 71 11.22 22.04 15.60
C GLY A 71 11.90 21.48 14.35
N MET A 72 11.14 20.97 13.37
CA MET A 72 11.69 20.69 12.04
C MET A 72 11.82 21.97 11.21
N LYS A 73 12.84 22.01 10.36
CA LYS A 73 12.97 23.04 9.32
C LYS A 73 11.75 22.99 8.39
N ASP A 74 11.25 24.16 8.01
CA ASP A 74 10.06 24.29 7.17
C ASP A 74 10.18 23.53 5.85
N ASP A 75 11.35 23.52 5.21
CA ASP A 75 11.60 22.79 3.96
C ASP A 75 11.39 21.27 4.09
N ILE A 76 11.75 20.72 5.25
CA ILE A 76 11.62 19.28 5.53
C ILE A 76 10.16 18.96 5.83
N LYS A 77 9.52 19.80 6.64
CA LYS A 77 8.09 19.69 6.96
C LYS A 77 7.26 19.71 5.68
N GLN A 78 7.47 20.69 4.80
CA GLN A 78 6.77 20.80 3.51
C GLN A 78 6.98 19.55 2.65
N ARG A 79 8.22 19.06 2.55
CA ARG A 79 8.51 17.87 1.74
C ARG A 79 7.85 16.60 2.27
N ILE A 80 7.71 16.48 3.60
CA ILE A 80 6.99 15.37 4.22
C ILE A 80 5.48 15.50 3.98
N LEU A 81 4.93 16.70 4.10
CA LEU A 81 3.52 16.96 3.81
C LEU A 81 3.17 16.64 2.36
N THR A 82 4.00 17.06 1.41
CA THR A 82 3.81 16.73 -0.01
C THR A 82 3.83 15.23 -0.26
N LEU A 83 4.74 14.49 0.37
CA LEU A 83 4.81 13.03 0.22
C LEU A 83 3.60 12.32 0.85
N ILE A 84 3.08 12.85 1.96
CA ILE A 84 1.88 12.31 2.61
C ILE A 84 0.64 12.60 1.76
N ASP A 85 0.52 13.80 1.21
CA ASP A 85 -0.58 14.17 0.31
C ASP A 85 -0.57 13.33 -0.98
N GLU A 86 0.59 13.19 -1.62
CA GLU A 86 0.76 12.30 -2.79
C GLU A 86 0.39 10.85 -2.45
N ALA A 87 0.75 10.37 -1.25
CA ALA A 87 0.36 9.04 -0.80
C ALA A 87 -1.16 8.92 -0.57
N ILE A 88 -1.80 9.91 0.07
CA ILE A 88 -3.26 9.92 0.28
C ILE A 88 -3.98 9.88 -1.06
N GLU A 89 -3.58 10.72 -2.00
CA GLU A 89 -4.17 10.76 -3.35
C GLU A 89 -4.00 9.42 -4.06
N THR A 90 -2.80 8.86 -4.03
CA THR A 90 -2.50 7.55 -4.63
C THR A 90 -3.37 6.44 -4.00
N PHE A 91 -3.51 6.42 -2.67
CA PHE A 91 -4.36 5.44 -1.98
C PHE A 91 -5.85 5.65 -2.26
N GLN A 92 -6.32 6.90 -2.34
CA GLN A 92 -7.71 7.20 -2.69
C GLN A 92 -8.02 6.79 -4.13
N GLN A 93 -7.07 6.97 -5.05
CA GLN A 93 -7.19 6.52 -6.41
C GLN A 93 -7.27 4.98 -6.47
N PHE A 94 -6.38 4.27 -5.79
CA PHE A 94 -6.46 2.81 -5.64
C PHE A 94 -7.78 2.34 -5.02
N LYS A 95 -8.31 3.08 -4.02
CA LYS A 95 -9.60 2.77 -3.37
C LYS A 95 -10.79 2.95 -4.33
N LYS A 96 -10.79 3.99 -5.17
CA LYS A 96 -11.82 4.21 -6.19
C LYS A 96 -11.76 3.17 -7.31
N GLU A 97 -10.56 2.75 -7.69
CA GLU A 97 -10.35 1.74 -8.75
C GLU A 97 -10.62 0.30 -8.28
N ALA A 98 -10.52 0.01 -6.98
CA ALA A 98 -10.72 -1.33 -6.41
C ALA A 98 -12.16 -1.64 -5.91
N VAL A 99 -13.09 -0.67 -6.01
CA VAL A 99 -14.53 -0.82 -5.70
C VAL A 99 -15.30 -1.11 -6.96
#